data_AF-A0A3E0NR21-F1
#
_entry.id   AF-A0A3E0NR21-F1
#
_cell.length_a   1.000
_cell.length_b   1.000
_cell.length_c   1.000
_cell.angle_alpha   90.00
_cell.angle_beta   90.00
_cell.angle_gamma   90.00
#
_symmetry.space_group_name_H-M   'P 1'
#
loop_
_entity.id
_entity.type
_entity.pdbx_description
1 polymer ?
#
loop_
_entity_poly.entity_id
_entity_poly.type
_entity_poly.pdbx_seq_one_letter_code
_entity_poly.pdbx_strand_id
1 'polypeptide(L)'
;MWKIAEAKKHLSRLVAAAQRQPQRLYRRDELVAVVVAPEEFLRFEAWQARERRSVGELTAEIREIAAEESYELPPVERVDRETDVADERATP
;
A
#
# COMPACT_ATOMS: atom_id res chain seq x y z
N MET A 1 13.29 19.33 5.80
CA MET A 1 14.06 18.10 6.09
C MET A 1 14.73 18.30 7.43
N TRP A 2 14.48 17.44 8.42
CA TRP A 2 14.97 17.68 9.79
C TRP A 2 16.22 16.87 10.08
N LYS A 3 17.30 17.51 10.56
CA LYS A 3 18.39 16.79 11.23
C LYS A 3 18.00 16.55 12.69
N ILE A 4 18.43 15.44 13.31
CA ILE A 4 18.10 15.14 14.72
C ILE A 4 18.44 16.31 15.66
N ALA A 5 19.60 16.94 15.49
CA ALA A 5 20.02 18.04 16.36
C ALA A 5 19.08 19.26 16.27
N GLU A 6 18.53 19.52 15.08
CA GLU A 6 17.59 20.62 14.83
C GLU A 6 16.19 20.26 15.34
N ALA A 7 15.75 19.02 15.10
CA ALA A 7 14.49 18.50 15.61
C ALA A 7 14.39 18.57 17.13
N LYS A 8 15.48 18.26 17.84
CA LYS A 8 15.52 18.38 19.31
C LYS A 8 15.29 19.81 19.79
N LYS A 9 15.87 20.80 19.09
CA LYS A 9 15.72 22.23 19.43
C LYS A 9 14.33 22.78 19.10
N HIS A 10 13.67 22.20 18.10
CA HIS A 10 12.40 22.69 17.57
C HIS A 10 11.28 21.64 17.64
N LEU A 11 11.28 20.83 18.70
CA LEU A 11 10.39 19.68 18.82
C LEU A 11 8.91 20.06 18.66
N SER A 12 8.46 21.14 19.31
CA SER A 12 7.07 21.61 19.21
C SER A 12 6.69 21.99 17.78
N ARG A 13 7.61 22.62 17.03
CA ARG A 13 7.38 22.97 15.62
C ARG A 13 7.34 21.74 14.74
N LEU A 14 8.21 20.76 15.02
CA LEU A 14 8.22 19.49 14.30
C LEU A 14 6.91 18.73 14.53
N VAL A 15 6.42 18.66 15.77
CA VAL A 15 5.14 18.00 16.10
C VAL A 15 3.98 18.72 15.40
N ALA A 16 3.94 20.04 15.44
CA ALA A 16 2.90 20.81 14.73
C ALA A 16 2.94 20.59 13.21
N ALA A 17 4.13 20.46 12.61
CA ALA A 17 4.27 20.13 11.20
C ALA A 17 3.83 18.69 10.88
N ALA A 18 4.12 17.74 11.79
CA ALA A 18 3.72 16.33 11.66
C ALA A 18 2.20 16.13 11.59
N GLN A 19 1.41 17.02 12.21
CA GLN A 19 -0.04 17.01 12.11
C GLN A 19 -0.58 17.31 10.71
N ARG A 20 0.20 17.99 9.87
CA ARG A 20 -0.19 18.31 8.48
C ARG A 20 0.40 17.33 7.48
N GLN A 21 1.62 16.88 7.73
CA GLN A 21 2.33 15.94 6.87
C GLN A 21 3.40 15.19 7.67
N PRO A 22 3.63 13.90 7.39
CA PRO A 22 4.76 13.15 7.93
C PRO A 22 6.10 13.89 7.82
N GLN A 23 6.82 14.01 8.93
CA GLN A 23 8.12 14.68 9.00
C GLN A 23 9.24 13.66 9.07
N ARG A 24 10.22 13.78 8.18
CA ARG A 24 11.38 12.89 8.10
C ARG A 24 12.54 13.41 8.96
N LEU A 25 13.09 12.53 9.78
CA LEU A 25 14.23 12.77 10.66
C LEU A 25 15.48 12.07 10.12
N TYR A 26 16.55 12.86 9.93
CA TYR A 26 17.81 12.39 9.37
C TYR A 26 18.95 12.49 10.37
N ARG A 27 19.83 11.49 10.34
CA ARG A 27 21.15 11.52 10.98
C ARG A 27 22.20 11.57 9.87
N ARG A 28 22.93 12.68 9.77
CA ARG A 28 23.76 12.97 8.58
C ARG A 28 22.86 12.94 7.33
N ASP A 29 23.05 11.98 6.45
CA ASP A 29 22.28 11.81 5.21
C ASP A 29 21.37 10.57 5.23
N GLU A 30 21.27 9.88 6.38
CA GLU A 30 20.47 8.68 6.56
C GLU A 30 19.10 9.01 7.20
N LEU A 31 18.02 8.50 6.61
CA LEU A 31 16.67 8.59 7.18
C LEU A 31 16.56 7.59 8.34
N VAL A 32 16.39 8.10 9.56
CA VAL A 32 16.36 7.24 10.76
C VAL A 32 14.98 7.10 11.39
N ALA A 33 14.09 8.07 11.16
CA ALA A 33 12.74 8.05 11.72
C ALA A 33 11.80 8.94 10.91
N VAL A 34 10.50 8.68 11.07
CA VAL A 34 9.43 9.54 10.56
C VAL A 34 8.48 9.82 11.71
N VAL A 35 8.09 11.07 11.87
CA VAL A 35 7.07 11.50 12.84
C VAL A 35 5.79 11.76 12.06
N VAL A 36 4.73 11.05 12.46
CA VAL A 36 3.40 11.09 11.83
C VAL A 36 2.36 11.57 12.83
N ALA A 37 1.19 11.96 12.35
CA ALA A 37 0.05 12.21 13.21
C ALA A 37 -0.39 10.90 13.90
N PRO A 38 -0.81 10.95 15.18
CA PRO A 38 -1.26 9.76 15.91
C PRO A 38 -2.35 8.98 15.18
N GLU A 39 -3.31 9.68 14.57
CA GLU A 39 -4.46 9.08 13.88
C GLU A 39 -4.02 8.33 12.62
N GLU A 40 -2.98 8.81 11.94
CA GLU A 40 -2.41 8.12 10.77
C GLU A 40 -1.72 6.82 11.17
N PHE A 41 -0.96 6.84 12.27
CA PHE A 41 -0.31 5.65 12.80
C PHE A 41 -1.33 4.61 13.28
N LEU A 42 -2.33 5.02 14.07
CA LEU A 42 -3.37 4.11 14.57
C LEU A 42 -4.20 3.49 13.45
N ARG A 43 -4.50 4.26 12.39
CA ARG A 43 -5.18 3.74 11.19
C ARG A 43 -4.32 2.73 10.44
N PHE A 44 -3.00 2.96 10.37
CA PHE A 44 -2.07 2.00 9.79
C PHE A 44 -2.02 0.71 10.62
N GLU A 45 -1.93 0.80 11.95
CA GLU A 45 -1.99 -0.37 12.83
C GLU A 45 -3.30 -1.14 12.67
N ALA A 46 -4.44 -0.45 12.64
CA ALA A 46 -5.73 -1.07 12.39
C ALA A 46 -5.80 -1.75 11.01
N TRP A 47 -5.22 -1.13 9.98
CA TRP A 47 -5.10 -1.74 8.66
C TRP A 47 -4.19 -2.96 8.65
N GLN A 48 -3.07 -2.94 9.37
CA GLN A 48 -2.15 -4.06 9.46
C GLN A 48 -2.73 -5.23 10.27
N ALA A 49 -3.48 -4.92 11.33
CA ALA A 49 -4.15 -5.88 12.19
C ALA A 49 -5.35 -6.55 11.50
N ARG A 50 -5.88 -5.96 10.40
CA ARG A 50 -6.83 -6.67 9.56
C ARG A 50 -6.15 -7.90 8.97
N GLU A 51 -6.81 -9.03 9.14
CA GLU A 51 -6.36 -10.30 8.58
C GLU A 51 -6.19 -10.13 7.07
N ARG A 52 -4.96 -10.33 6.59
CA ARG A 52 -4.65 -10.25 5.17
C ARG A 52 -5.15 -11.53 4.52
N ARG A 53 -6.43 -11.56 4.19
CA ARG A 53 -6.99 -12.61 3.33
C ARG A 53 -6.20 -12.59 2.03
N SER A 54 -5.61 -13.73 1.71
CA SER A 54 -4.99 -13.98 0.43
C SER A 54 -6.02 -13.76 -0.68
N VAL A 55 -5.53 -13.46 -1.89
CA VAL A 55 -6.39 -13.40 -3.06
C VAL A 55 -7.18 -14.70 -3.21
N GLY A 56 -6.57 -15.86 -2.90
CA GLY A 56 -7.25 -17.15 -2.91
C GLY A 56 -8.45 -17.22 -1.96
N GLU A 57 -8.29 -16.78 -0.71
CA GLU A 57 -9.39 -16.76 0.27
C GLU A 57 -10.51 -15.80 -0.15
N LEU A 58 -10.16 -14.61 -0.66
CA LEU A 58 -11.14 -13.66 -1.19
C LEU A 58 -11.89 -14.24 -2.41
N THR A 59 -11.19 -14.95 -3.29
CA THR A 59 -11.82 -15.55 -4.48
C THR A 59 -12.70 -16.75 -4.10
N ALA A 60 -12.35 -17.48 -3.03
CA ALA A 60 -13.16 -18.57 -2.50
C ALA A 60 -14.49 -18.05 -1.94
N GLU A 61 -14.46 -16.97 -1.15
CA GLU A 61 -15.64 -16.28 -0.63
C GLU A 61 -16.56 -15.81 -1.77
N ILE A 62 -16.00 -15.20 -2.82
CA ILE A 62 -16.78 -14.77 -4.00
C ILE A 62 -17.49 -15.96 -4.67
N ARG A 63 -16.84 -17.11 -4.78
CA ARG A 63 -17.45 -18.32 -5.39
C ARG A 63 -18.57 -18.88 -4.52
N GLU A 64 -18.43 -18.82 -3.20
CA GLU A 64 -19.47 -19.26 -2.26
C GLU A 64 -20.72 -18.38 -2.38
N ILE A 65 -20.56 -17.06 -2.37
CA ILE A 65 -21.67 -16.10 -2.56
C ILE A 65 -22.33 -16.30 -3.92
N ALA A 66 -21.53 -16.48 -4.99
CA ALA A 66 -22.07 -16.72 -6.32
C ALA A 66 -22.89 -18.01 -6.41
N ALA A 67 -22.48 -19.06 -5.71
CA ALA A 67 -23.24 -20.32 -5.62
C ALA A 67 -24.54 -20.13 -4.83
N GLU A 68 -24.53 -19.38 -3.73
CA GLU A 68 -25.71 -19.08 -2.92
C GLU A 68 -26.76 -18.29 -3.73
N GLU A 69 -26.31 -17.29 -4.49
CA GLU A 69 -27.20 -16.43 -5.28
C GLU A 69 -27.56 -17.02 -6.66
N SER A 70 -27.08 -18.24 -6.98
CA SER A 70 -27.19 -18.82 -8.33
C SER A 70 -26.68 -17.86 -9.43
N TYR A 71 -25.63 -17.09 -9.09
CA TYR A 71 -25.01 -16.13 -9.97
C TYR A 71 -23.91 -16.80 -10.80
N GLU A 72 -24.08 -16.81 -12.12
CA GLU A 72 -23.06 -17.28 -13.05
C GLU A 72 -22.14 -16.13 -13.48
N LEU A 73 -20.85 -16.27 -13.21
CA LEU A 73 -19.84 -15.34 -13.71
C LEU A 73 -19.80 -15.43 -15.25
N PRO A 74 -20.10 -14.35 -15.98
CA PRO A 74 -20.08 -14.40 -17.43
C PRO A 74 -18.67 -14.71 -17.94
N PRO A 75 -18.52 -15.56 -18.97
CA PRO A 75 -17.23 -15.80 -19.58
C PRO A 75 -16.70 -14.49 -20.16
N VAL A 76 -15.49 -14.11 -19.75
CA VAL A 76 -14.79 -12.97 -20.35
C VAL A 76 -14.11 -13.46 -21.63
N GLU A 77 -14.42 -12.84 -22.77
CA GLU A 77 -13.67 -13.09 -23.99
C GLU A 77 -12.22 -12.66 -23.78
N ARG A 78 -11.30 -13.62 -23.91
CA ARG A 78 -9.87 -13.32 -23.87
C ARG A 78 -9.50 -12.61 -25.17
N VAL A 79 -9.16 -11.34 -25.07
CA VAL A 79 -8.62 -10.56 -26.19
C VAL A 79 -7.12 -10.40 -25.98
N ASP A 80 -6.34 -10.72 -27.01
CA ASP A 80 -4.91 -10.44 -27.00
C ASP A 80 -4.69 -8.94 -27.00
N ARG A 81 -3.91 -8.45 -26.04
CA ARG A 81 -3.46 -7.06 -26.03
C ARG A 81 -2.25 -6.98 -26.97
N GLU A 82 -2.31 -6.09 -27.96
CA GLU A 82 -1.12 -5.71 -28.72
C GLU A 82 -0.05 -5.24 -27.74
N THR A 83 1.08 -5.93 -27.73
CA THR A 83 2.21 -5.61 -26.87
C THR A 83 3.41 -5.39 -27.78
N ASP A 84 4.15 -4.29 -27.59
CA ASP A 84 5.36 -3.94 -28.39
C ASP A 84 6.56 -4.88 -28.15
N VAL A 85 6.35 -6.02 -27.50
CA VAL A 85 7.40 -7.02 -27.29
C VAL A 85 7.49 -7.83 -28.57
N ALA A 86 8.49 -7.53 -29.40
CA ALA A 86 8.79 -8.29 -30.60
C ALA A 86 8.86 -9.79 -30.25
N ASP A 87 7.96 -10.58 -30.84
CA ASP A 87 7.92 -12.03 -30.68
C ASP A 87 9.09 -12.66 -31.44
N GLU A 88 10.26 -12.75 -30.81
CA GLU A 88 11.44 -13.42 -31.37
C GLU A 88 11.37 -14.97 -31.23
N ARG A 89 10.20 -15.57 -30.97
CA ARG A 89 10.07 -17.03 -30.87
C ARG A 89 9.00 -17.62 -31.77
N ALA A 90 9.13 -17.35 -33.07
CA ALA A 90 8.61 -18.24 -34.11
C ALA A 90 9.70 -18.53 -35.15
N THR A 91 10.43 -19.62 -34.98
CA THR A 91 11.14 -20.32 -36.08
C THR A 91 11.17 -21.82 -35.72
N PRO A 92 11.01 -22.71 -36.71
CA PRO A 92 10.14 -23.89 -36.69
C PRO A 92 10.70 -25.14 -35.99
#